data_AF-A0A1X7AN07-F1
#
_entry.id   AF-A0A1X7AN07-F1
#
_cell.length_a   1.000
_cell.length_b   1.000
_cell.length_c   1.000
_cell.angle_alpha   90.00
_cell.angle_beta   90.00
_cell.angle_gamma   90.00
#
_symmetry.space_group_name_H-M   'P 1'
#
loop_
_entity.id
_entity.type
_entity.pdbx_description
1 polymer ?
#
loop_
_entity_poly.entity_id
_entity_poly.type
_entity_poly.pdbx_seq_one_letter_code
_entity_poly.pdbx_strand_id
1 'polypeptide(L)'
;MATNGASARQWLAEHGQQKSADELQRIRNAIATKLEALSEDHPDEDGLLEALDVMDEWINNGGQPVAPAALGSNDAPAAEPMFDSSPLTPDLQPSEELSPAEKRARFQALLKTGHIPAGD
;
A
#
# COMPACT_ATOMS: atom_id res chain seq x y z
N MET A 1 -24.79 8.95 -6.13
CA MET A 1 -23.33 9.19 -6.15
C MET A 1 -22.70 7.86 -6.54
N ALA A 2 -22.02 7.80 -7.68
CA ALA A 2 -21.34 6.58 -8.10
C ALA A 2 -20.07 6.42 -7.27
N THR A 3 -19.87 5.25 -6.67
CA THR A 3 -18.62 4.92 -5.99
C THR A 3 -17.61 4.60 -7.07
N ASN A 4 -16.69 5.55 -7.33
CA ASN A 4 -15.60 5.39 -8.28
C ASN A 4 -14.24 5.62 -7.58
N GLY A 5 -13.14 5.28 -8.24
CA GLY A 5 -11.79 5.45 -7.69
C GLY A 5 -11.50 6.88 -7.23
N ALA A 6 -11.93 7.89 -7.98
CA ALA A 6 -11.74 9.30 -7.63
C ALA A 6 -12.45 9.67 -6.32
N SER A 7 -13.70 9.23 -6.14
CA SER A 7 -14.48 9.46 -4.93
C SER A 7 -13.89 8.72 -3.73
N ALA A 8 -13.36 7.52 -3.93
CA ALA A 8 -12.68 6.75 -2.90
C ALA A 8 -11.38 7.44 -2.44
N ARG A 9 -10.56 7.94 -3.37
CA ARG A 9 -9.33 8.71 -3.06
C ARG A 9 -9.66 9.96 -2.26
N GLN A 10 -10.67 10.70 -2.70
CA GLN A 10 -11.11 11.91 -2.01
C GLN A 10 -11.61 11.60 -0.59
N TRP A 11 -12.44 10.57 -0.44
CA TRP A 11 -12.93 10.14 0.86
C TRP A 11 -11.80 9.69 1.81
N LEU A 12 -10.80 8.95 1.30
CA LEU A 12 -9.63 8.54 2.08
C LEU A 12 -8.73 9.72 2.45
N ALA A 13 -8.58 10.70 1.58
CA ALA A 13 -7.83 11.92 1.90
C ALA A 13 -8.51 12.72 3.03
N GLU A 14 -9.84 12.77 3.04
CA GLU A 14 -10.62 13.52 4.03
C GLU A 14 -10.80 12.75 5.36
N HIS A 15 -11.01 11.44 5.30
CA HIS A 15 -11.41 10.62 6.44
C HIS A 15 -10.43 9.48 6.75
N GLY A 16 -9.64 9.03 5.78
CA GLY A 16 -8.79 7.84 5.91
C GLY A 16 -7.74 7.95 7.01
N GLN A 17 -7.20 9.13 7.28
CA GLN A 17 -6.26 9.35 8.40
C GLN A 17 -6.92 9.30 9.79
N GLN A 18 -8.22 9.61 9.86
CA GLN A 18 -8.98 9.58 11.12
C GLN A 18 -9.55 8.19 11.41
N LYS A 19 -9.52 7.30 10.42
CA LYS A 19 -10.10 5.96 10.49
C LYS A 19 -9.06 4.94 10.90
N SER A 20 -9.48 4.02 11.77
CA SER A 20 -8.66 2.89 12.17
C SER A 20 -8.47 1.91 11.00
N ALA A 21 -7.37 1.16 11.01
CA ALA A 21 -7.10 0.14 9.99
C ALA A 21 -8.25 -0.89 9.88
N ASP A 22 -8.85 -1.28 11.00
CA ASP A 22 -10.03 -2.14 11.06
C ASP A 22 -11.26 -1.53 10.35
N GLU A 23 -11.49 -0.23 10.48
CA GLU A 23 -12.58 0.45 9.78
C GLU A 23 -12.33 0.50 8.28
N LEU A 24 -11.09 0.78 7.85
CA LEU A 24 -10.70 0.77 6.45
C LEU A 24 -10.89 -0.64 5.83
N GLN A 25 -10.49 -1.69 6.55
CA GLN A 25 -10.74 -3.07 6.12
C GLN A 25 -12.24 -3.41 6.01
N ARG A 26 -13.08 -2.93 6.93
CA ARG A 26 -14.53 -3.11 6.84
C ARG A 26 -15.13 -2.47 5.60
N ILE A 27 -14.68 -1.26 5.27
CA ILE A 27 -15.17 -0.54 4.08
C ILE A 27 -14.69 -1.24 2.81
N ARG A 28 -13.42 -1.66 2.76
CA ARG A 28 -12.84 -2.46 1.66
C ARG A 28 -13.64 -3.75 1.44
N ASN A 29 -13.96 -4.49 2.51
CA ASN A 29 -14.78 -5.70 2.42
C ASN A 29 -16.21 -5.40 1.98
N ALA A 30 -16.81 -4.28 2.40
CA ALA A 30 -18.15 -3.90 1.94
C ALA A 30 -18.19 -3.61 0.43
N ILE A 31 -17.13 -2.99 -0.12
CA ILE A 31 -16.97 -2.77 -1.56
C ILE A 31 -16.79 -4.11 -2.29
N ALA A 32 -15.93 -4.99 -1.79
CA ALA A 32 -15.71 -6.32 -2.37
C ALA A 32 -17.00 -7.16 -2.41
N THR A 33 -17.73 -7.26 -1.30
CA THR A 33 -19.02 -7.98 -1.25
C THR A 33 -20.03 -7.39 -2.24
N LYS A 34 -20.04 -6.06 -2.40
CA LYS A 34 -20.91 -5.40 -3.36
C LYS A 34 -20.52 -5.73 -4.80
N LEU A 35 -19.22 -5.83 -5.08
CA LEU A 35 -18.69 -6.25 -6.37
C LEU A 35 -19.09 -7.70 -6.69
N GLU A 36 -18.93 -8.62 -5.75
CA GLU A 36 -19.33 -10.03 -5.91
C GLU A 36 -20.84 -10.22 -6.14
N ALA A 37 -21.66 -9.29 -5.62
CA ALA A 37 -23.11 -9.32 -5.80
C ALA A 37 -23.57 -8.66 -7.12
N LEU A 38 -22.68 -7.93 -7.80
CA LEU A 38 -22.96 -7.31 -9.09
C LEU A 38 -22.68 -8.30 -10.22
N SER A 39 -23.39 -8.13 -11.33
CA SER A 39 -23.10 -8.88 -12.55
C SER A 39 -21.90 -8.25 -13.26
N GLU A 40 -21.09 -9.08 -13.92
CA GLU A 40 -19.83 -8.73 -14.62
C GLU A 40 -19.95 -7.66 -15.75
N ASP A 41 -21.17 -7.17 -16.02
CA ASP A 41 -21.48 -6.17 -17.06
C ASP A 41 -22.14 -4.92 -16.45
N HIS A 42 -22.10 -4.78 -15.12
CA HIS A 42 -22.75 -3.67 -14.45
C HIS A 42 -21.94 -2.38 -14.64
N PRO A 43 -22.55 -1.24 -15.00
CA PRO A 43 -21.83 0.01 -15.25
C PRO A 43 -21.11 0.60 -14.03
N ASP A 44 -21.39 0.08 -12.83
CA ASP A 44 -20.73 0.48 -11.58
C ASP A 44 -19.56 -0.44 -11.19
N GLU A 45 -19.34 -1.54 -11.91
CA GLU A 45 -18.29 -2.51 -11.59
C GLU A 45 -16.90 -1.90 -11.68
N ASP A 46 -16.57 -1.26 -12.81
CA ASP A 46 -15.30 -0.56 -13.02
C ASP A 46 -15.03 0.44 -11.88
N GLY A 47 -16.03 1.24 -11.52
CA GLY A 47 -15.89 2.22 -10.44
C GLY A 47 -15.63 1.59 -9.07
N LEU A 48 -16.24 0.44 -8.79
CA LEU A 48 -16.04 -0.30 -7.53
C LEU A 48 -14.68 -1.02 -7.50
N LEU A 49 -14.22 -1.55 -8.63
CA LEU A 49 -12.87 -2.12 -8.78
C LEU A 49 -11.82 -1.04 -8.54
N GLU A 50 -11.96 0.12 -9.18
CA GLU A 50 -11.06 1.26 -8.95
C GLU A 50 -11.09 1.74 -7.50
N ALA A 51 -12.27 1.77 -6.87
CA ALA A 51 -12.39 2.14 -5.47
C ALA A 51 -11.71 1.12 -4.54
N LEU A 52 -11.84 -0.17 -4.84
CA LEU A 52 -11.20 -1.24 -4.08
C LEU A 52 -9.67 -1.16 -4.19
N ASP A 53 -9.15 -0.95 -5.40
CA ASP A 53 -7.73 -0.79 -5.68
C ASP A 53 -7.13 0.38 -4.90
N VAL A 54 -7.79 1.54 -4.94
CA VAL A 54 -7.41 2.73 -4.17
C VAL A 54 -7.36 2.47 -2.67
N MET A 55 -8.33 1.71 -2.14
CA MET A 55 -8.35 1.36 -0.72
C MET A 55 -7.23 0.40 -0.34
N ASP A 56 -6.98 -0.62 -1.15
CA ASP A 56 -5.90 -1.58 -0.92
C ASP A 56 -4.53 -0.87 -1.00
N GLU A 57 -4.35 0.06 -1.95
CA GLU A 57 -3.12 0.85 -2.08
C GLU A 57 -2.91 1.77 -0.85
N TRP A 58 -3.96 2.44 -0.38
CA TRP A 58 -3.89 3.28 0.83
C TRP A 58 -3.53 2.48 2.09
N ILE A 59 -4.13 1.29 2.26
CA ILE A 59 -3.83 0.40 3.39
C ILE A 59 -2.38 -0.08 3.32
N ASN A 60 -1.91 -0.47 2.13
CA ASN A 60 -0.53 -0.92 1.92
C ASN A 60 0.51 0.20 2.12
N ASN A 61 0.18 1.44 1.74
CA ASN A 61 1.02 2.62 1.94
C ASN A 61 0.91 3.25 3.34
N GLY A 62 0.25 2.59 4.30
CA GLY A 62 0.18 3.04 5.68
C GLY A 62 -0.62 4.33 5.87
N GLY A 63 -1.58 4.61 4.99
CA GLY A 63 -2.46 5.77 5.09
C GLY A 63 -1.91 7.09 4.53
N GLN A 64 -1.02 6.99 3.54
CA GLN A 64 -0.60 8.13 2.74
C GLN A 64 -1.45 8.27 1.46
N PRO A 65 -1.81 9.51 1.08
CA PRO A 65 -2.52 9.78 -0.16
C PRO A 65 -1.69 9.38 -1.38
N VAL A 66 -2.26 8.47 -2.16
CA VAL A 66 -1.67 7.94 -3.38
C VAL A 66 -1.94 8.90 -4.55
N ALA A 67 -0.88 9.50 -5.06
CA ALA A 67 -0.90 10.22 -6.34
C ALA A 67 -1.30 9.25 -7.47
N PRO A 68 -1.96 9.70 -8.55
CA PRO A 68 -2.32 8.82 -9.67
C PRO A 68 -1.06 8.16 -10.22
N ALA A 69 -1.07 6.82 -10.26
CA ALA A 69 0.03 6.00 -10.70
C ALA A 69 0.44 6.39 -12.13
N ALA A 70 1.68 6.86 -12.28
CA ALA A 70 2.35 6.82 -13.56
C ALA A 70 2.47 5.33 -13.96
N LEU A 71 1.71 4.94 -14.97
CA LEU A 71 1.84 3.64 -15.64
C LEU A 71 3.25 3.53 -16.22
N GLY A 72 4.10 2.77 -15.54
CA GLY A 72 5.43 2.47 -16.03
C GLY A 72 6.33 2.04 -14.88
N SER A 73 6.72 0.77 -14.92
CA SER A 73 7.77 0.13 -14.14
C SER A 73 8.80 1.06 -13.47
N ASN A 74 9.09 0.73 -12.21
CA ASN A 74 10.23 1.18 -11.38
C ASN A 74 10.16 2.59 -10.78
N ASP A 75 10.29 2.57 -9.44
CA ASP A 75 11.09 3.50 -8.64
C ASP A 75 10.60 4.96 -8.49
N ALA A 76 9.96 5.22 -7.34
CA ALA A 76 10.01 6.48 -6.57
C ALA A 76 9.56 7.81 -7.25
N PRO A 77 9.26 8.86 -6.47
CA PRO A 77 8.22 9.84 -6.78
C PRO A 77 8.72 11.07 -7.57
N ALA A 78 7.94 11.52 -8.54
CA ALA A 78 8.19 12.78 -9.25
C ALA A 78 7.53 13.96 -8.52
N ALA A 79 8.31 14.64 -7.68
CA ALA A 79 8.06 16.02 -7.30
C ALA A 79 8.50 16.97 -8.43
N GLU A 80 7.81 18.10 -8.54
CA GLU A 80 8.01 19.14 -9.55
C GLU A 80 9.48 19.64 -9.64
N PRO A 81 9.96 20.01 -10.84
CA PRO A 81 11.37 20.34 -11.06
C PRO A 81 11.63 21.81 -10.72
N MET A 82 12.13 22.08 -9.51
CA MET A 82 12.87 23.31 -9.22
C MET A 82 14.35 22.92 -9.06
N PHE A 83 15.12 23.18 -10.12
CA PHE A 83 16.54 22.83 -10.21
C PHE A 83 17.39 23.65 -9.24
N ASP A 84 17.66 23.12 -8.05
CA ASP A 84 18.80 23.53 -7.21
C ASP A 84 19.97 22.57 -7.49
N SER A 85 21.03 23.09 -8.13
CA SER A 85 22.21 22.33 -8.53
C SER A 85 23.28 22.34 -7.42
N SER A 86 22.91 21.89 -6.23
CA SER A 86 23.85 21.65 -5.12
C SER A 86 23.89 20.15 -4.82
N PRO A 87 25.07 19.48 -4.81
CA PRO A 87 25.16 18.08 -4.39
C PRO A 87 24.86 17.99 -2.88
N LEU A 88 23.62 17.62 -2.57
CA LEU A 88 23.03 17.61 -1.23
C LEU A 88 23.12 16.27 -0.50
N THR A 89 23.82 15.28 -1.05
CA THR A 89 24.06 14.03 -0.33
C THR A 89 25.33 14.15 0.50
N PRO A 90 25.28 14.14 1.85
CA PRO A 90 26.35 13.50 2.58
C PRO A 90 26.46 12.07 2.04
N ASP A 91 27.69 11.61 1.84
CA ASP A 91 28.06 10.27 1.40
C ASP A 91 27.36 9.23 2.32
N LEU A 92 26.16 8.80 1.95
CA LEU A 92 25.45 7.74 2.63
C LEU A 92 26.00 6.44 2.07
N GLN A 93 26.97 5.91 2.83
CA GLN A 93 27.58 4.60 2.60
C GLN A 93 26.50 3.57 2.24
N PRO A 94 26.72 2.70 1.23
CA PRO A 94 25.75 1.68 0.86
C PRO A 94 25.48 0.83 2.10
N SER A 95 24.22 0.83 2.55
CA SER A 95 23.78 -0.05 3.63
C SER A 95 24.15 -1.47 3.23
N GLU A 96 25.03 -2.11 4.01
CA GLU A 96 25.58 -3.44 3.73
C GLU A 96 24.46 -4.39 3.34
N GLU A 97 24.36 -4.64 2.03
CA GLU A 97 23.39 -5.56 1.48
C GLU A 97 23.81 -6.96 1.94
N LEU A 98 23.21 -7.41 3.04
CA LEU A 98 23.59 -8.68 3.67
C LEU A 98 23.61 -9.78 2.62
N SER A 99 24.76 -10.45 2.52
CA SER A 99 24.98 -11.48 1.51
C SER A 99 23.91 -12.57 1.62
N PRO A 100 23.61 -13.29 0.52
CA PRO A 100 22.58 -14.34 0.51
C PRO A 100 22.76 -15.39 1.64
N ALA A 101 24.01 -15.64 2.06
CA ALA A 101 24.34 -16.50 3.18
C ALA A 101 23.93 -15.92 4.55
N GLU A 102 24.14 -14.62 4.78
CA GLU A 102 23.77 -13.94 6.02
C GLU A 102 22.26 -13.78 6.18
N LYS A 103 21.55 -13.50 5.08
CA LYS A 103 20.08 -13.49 5.05
C LYS A 103 19.52 -14.86 5.47
N ARG A 104 20.10 -15.96 4.97
CA ARG A 104 19.71 -17.32 5.36
C ARG A 104 20.02 -17.62 6.83
N ALA A 105 21.17 -17.18 7.34
CA ALA A 105 21.54 -17.38 8.74
C ALA A 105 20.59 -16.65 9.70
N ARG A 106 20.21 -15.40 9.40
CA ARG A 106 19.22 -14.66 10.20
C ARG A 106 17.83 -15.26 10.13
N PHE A 107 17.40 -15.72 8.95
CA PHE A 107 16.12 -16.40 8.81
C PHE A 107 16.06 -17.70 9.63
N GLN A 108 17.14 -18.50 9.62
CA GLN A 108 17.24 -19.70 10.47
C GLN A 108 17.28 -19.37 11.97
N ALA A 109 17.90 -18.26 12.36
CA ALA A 109 17.89 -17.78 13.74
C ALA A 109 16.46 -17.45 14.20
N LEU A 110 15.66 -16.80 13.35
CA LEU A 110 14.25 -16.50 13.64
C LEU A 110 13.39 -17.76 13.75
N LEU A 111 13.63 -18.78 12.91
CA LEU A 111 12.97 -20.08 13.03
C LEU A 111 13.32 -20.81 14.32
N LYS A 112 14.57 -20.69 14.81
CA LYS A 112 14.98 -21.22 16.11
C LYS A 112 14.38 -20.42 17.28
N THR A 113 14.22 -19.10 17.15
CA THR A 113 13.61 -18.24 18.16
C THR A 113 12.08 -18.35 18.20
N GLY A 114 11.45 -18.85 17.13
CA GLY A 114 10.03 -19.21 17.06
C GLY A 114 9.65 -20.54 17.72
N HIS A 115 10.53 -21.16 18.53
CA HIS A 115 10.15 -22.30 19.35
C HIS A 115 9.28 -21.80 20.52
N ILE A 116 7.97 -21.79 20.32
CA ILE A 116 6.99 -21.79 21.40
C ILE A 116 7.36 -22.99 22.28
N PRO A 117 7.72 -22.80 23.58
CA PRO A 117 7.96 -23.94 24.46
C PRO A 117 6.66 -24.74 24.53
N ALA A 118 6.74 -26.02 24.14
CA ALA A 118 5.69 -26.98 24.46
C ALA A 118 5.47 -26.93 25.97
N GLY A 119 4.23 -26.68 26.37
CA GLY A 119 3.83 -26.63 27.77
C GLY A 119 4.24 -27.89 28.50
N ASP A 120 4.79 -27.66 29.70
CA ASP A 120 4.77 -28.60 30.82
C ASP A 120 3.32 -28.80 31.29
#